data_AF-A0A2Z4JN90-F1
#
_entry.id   AF-A0A2Z4JN90-F1
#
_cell.length_a   1.000
_cell.length_b   1.000
_cell.length_c   1.000
_cell.angle_alpha   90.00
_cell.angle_beta   90.00
_cell.angle_gamma   90.00
#
_symmetry.space_group_name_H-M   'P 1'
#
loop_
_entity.id
_entity.type
_entity.pdbx_description
1 polymer ?
#
loop_
_entity_poly.entity_id
_entity_poly.type
_entity_poly.pdbx_seq_one_letter_code
_entity_poly.pdbx_strand_id
1 'polypeptide(L)'
;MAHSVIQMRRFARQYKKLNDNVAKDVDKAIDQIANQPSLGEKKKGELADLRVYKFKSKSQLFLLGYSVNNGLRLIYLEAIGPHENFYRDLKR
;
A
#
# COMPACT_ATOMS: atom_id res chain seq x y z
N MET A 1 9.60 15.39 7.38
CA MET A 1 10.21 14.18 7.98
C MET A 1 9.45 12.99 7.45
N ALA A 2 10.07 12.12 6.67
CA ALA A 2 9.43 10.97 6.04
C ALA A 2 9.29 9.80 7.04
N HIS A 3 8.23 9.01 6.92
CA HIS A 3 8.02 7.78 7.68
C HIS A 3 8.93 6.68 7.12
N SER A 4 9.43 5.80 8.00
CA SER A 4 10.22 4.65 7.55
C SER A 4 9.30 3.56 6.99
N VAL A 5 9.62 3.04 5.82
CA VAL A 5 8.77 2.07 5.11
C VAL A 5 9.32 0.66 5.26
N ILE A 6 8.48 -0.27 5.70
CA ILE A 6 8.78 -1.70 5.85
C ILE A 6 7.90 -2.49 4.90
N GLN A 7 8.51 -3.26 4.02
CA GLN A 7 7.80 -4.12 3.06
C GLN A 7 7.55 -5.52 3.63
N MET A 8 6.29 -5.97 3.67
CA MET A 8 5.97 -7.35 4.03
C MET A 8 6.39 -8.32 2.91
N ARG A 9 6.62 -9.58 3.29
CA ARG A 9 6.95 -10.66 2.33
C ARG A 9 5.89 -10.82 1.24
N ARG A 10 4.61 -10.60 1.58
CA ARG A 10 3.48 -10.66 0.63
C ARG A 10 3.57 -9.54 -0.41
N PHE A 11 3.72 -8.30 0.04
CA PHE A 11 3.98 -7.15 -0.82
C PHE A 11 5.18 -7.38 -1.75
N ALA A 12 6.33 -7.80 -1.21
CA ALA A 12 7.54 -8.02 -2.03
C ALA A 12 7.33 -9.07 -3.14
N ARG A 13 6.55 -10.13 -2.87
CA ARG A 13 6.19 -11.14 -3.88
C ARG A 13 5.26 -10.59 -4.96
N GLN A 14 4.33 -9.71 -4.60
CA GLN A 14 3.42 -9.06 -5.55
C GLN A 14 4.17 -8.02 -6.38
N TYR A 15 4.98 -7.18 -5.74
CA TYR A 15 5.79 -6.15 -6.37
C TYR A 15 6.72 -6.73 -7.44
N LYS A 16 7.38 -7.87 -7.15
CA LYS A 16 8.23 -8.57 -8.14
C LYS A 16 7.48 -9.06 -9.39
N LYS A 17 6.16 -9.20 -9.34
CA LYS A 17 5.33 -9.61 -10.49
C LYS A 17 4.80 -8.41 -11.28
N LEU A 18 5.02 -7.19 -10.79
CA LEU A 18 4.59 -5.97 -11.47
C LEU A 18 5.56 -5.64 -12.60
N ASN A 19 5.04 -5.10 -13.69
CA ASN A 19 5.86 -4.58 -14.77
C ASN A 19 6.55 -3.27 -14.33
N ASP A 20 7.69 -2.92 -14.92
CA ASP A 20 8.50 -1.75 -14.55
C ASP A 20 7.71 -0.44 -14.47
N ASN A 21 6.73 -0.27 -15.35
CA ASN A 21 5.88 0.93 -15.35
C ASN A 21 5.00 0.99 -14.09
N VAL A 22 4.39 -0.14 -13.72
CA VAL A 22 3.57 -0.20 -12.52
C VAL A 22 4.46 -0.05 -11.30
N ALA A 23 5.62 -0.72 -11.26
CA ALA A 23 6.58 -0.59 -10.17
C ALA A 23 6.98 0.88 -9.91
N LYS A 24 7.23 1.66 -10.96
CA LYS A 24 7.49 3.12 -10.83
C LYS A 24 6.31 3.89 -10.24
N ASP A 25 5.08 3.56 -10.64
CA ASP A 25 3.89 4.20 -10.06
C ASP A 25 3.69 3.80 -8.60
N VAL A 26 4.04 2.56 -8.24
CA VAL A 26 4.03 2.06 -6.86
C VAL A 26 5.06 2.78 -6.00
N ASP A 27 6.28 2.97 -6.51
CA ASP A 27 7.33 3.69 -5.77
C ASP A 27 6.92 5.14 -5.50
N LYS A 28 6.28 5.80 -6.48
CA LYS A 28 5.69 7.14 -6.28
C LYS A 28 4.59 7.12 -5.23
N ALA A 29 3.71 6.12 -5.26
CA ALA A 29 2.66 5.96 -4.26
C ALA A 29 3.25 5.74 -2.85
N ILE A 30 4.31 4.93 -2.73
CA ILE A 30 5.04 4.68 -1.48
C ILE A 30 5.64 5.99 -0.95
N ASP A 31 6.29 6.78 -1.81
CA ASP A 31 6.87 8.06 -1.41
C ASP A 31 5.78 9.04 -0.96
N GLN A 32 4.64 9.07 -1.65
CA GLN A 32 3.49 9.88 -1.24
C GLN A 32 2.95 9.48 0.14
N ILE A 33 2.76 8.18 0.41
CA ILE A 33 2.30 7.73 1.74
C ILE A 33 3.38 7.90 2.81
N ALA A 34 4.66 7.80 2.48
CA ALA A 34 5.77 8.03 3.40
C ALA A 34 5.83 9.48 3.86
N ASN A 35 5.55 10.41 2.95
CA ASN A 35 5.42 11.83 3.26
C ASN A 35 4.08 12.14 3.95
N GLN A 36 2.98 11.55 3.48
CA GLN A 36 1.64 11.82 3.96
C GLN A 36 0.81 10.53 4.12
N PRO A 37 0.95 9.82 5.26
CA PRO A 37 0.25 8.56 5.51
C PRO A 37 -1.27 8.73 5.62
N SER A 38 -1.77 9.97 5.71
CA SER A 38 -3.20 10.29 5.71
C SER A 38 -3.86 10.17 4.33
N LEU A 39 -3.09 10.00 3.24
CA LEU A 39 -3.61 9.90 1.88
C LEU A 39 -4.46 8.64 1.64
N GLY A 40 -4.17 7.54 2.33
CA GLY A 40 -4.97 6.33 2.23
C GLY A 40 -6.25 6.40 3.04
N GLU A 41 -7.30 5.79 2.48
CA GLU A 41 -8.58 5.62 3.16
C GLU A 41 -8.40 4.71 4.37
N LYS A 42 -8.65 5.27 5.56
CA LYS A 42 -8.62 4.52 6.82
C LYS A 42 -9.89 3.69 6.94
N LYS A 43 -9.76 2.38 7.16
CA LYS A 43 -10.91 1.56 7.54
C LYS A 43 -11.35 1.92 8.97
N LYS A 44 -12.64 2.17 9.17
CA LYS A 44 -13.25 2.33 10.51
C LYS A 44 -13.53 0.93 11.10
N GLY A 45 -13.16 0.70 12.35
CA GLY A 45 -13.40 -0.56 13.09
C GLY A 45 -12.14 -1.13 13.72
N GLU A 46 -12.13 -2.45 14.00
CA GLU A 46 -11.02 -3.21 14.59
C GLU A 46 -9.73 -3.21 13.74
N LEU A 47 -9.85 -2.94 12.43
CA LEU A 47 -8.74 -2.75 11.48
C LEU A 47 -8.31 -1.27 11.36
N ALA A 48 -8.41 -0.50 12.45
CA ALA A 48 -8.13 0.93 12.44
C ALA A 48 -6.71 1.27 11.95
N ASP A 49 -5.77 0.34 12.05
CA ASP A 49 -4.39 0.58 11.62
C ASP A 49 -4.17 0.36 10.12
N LEU A 50 -5.09 -0.35 9.44
CA LEU A 50 -4.99 -0.62 8.01
C LEU A 50 -5.60 0.53 7.18
N ARG A 51 -4.79 1.02 6.25
CA ARG A 51 -5.17 2.02 5.24
C ARG A 51 -5.02 1.45 3.84
N VAL A 52 -5.86 1.93 2.94
CA VAL A 52 -5.80 1.56 1.53
C VAL A 52 -5.62 2.82 0.70
N TYR A 53 -4.48 2.90 0.02
CA TYR A 53 -4.22 3.95 -0.95
C TYR A 53 -4.60 3.46 -2.35
N LYS A 54 -5.54 4.15 -2.98
CA LYS A 54 -5.99 3.84 -4.34
C LYS A 54 -5.26 4.75 -5.32
N PHE A 55 -4.58 4.16 -6.30
CA PHE A 55 -3.90 4.92 -7.35
C PHE A 55 -4.13 4.25 -8.69
N LYS A 56 -4.12 5.05 -9.75
CA LYS A 56 -4.29 4.55 -11.11
C LYS A 56 -2.92 4.41 -11.75
N SER A 57 -2.59 3.23 -12.24
CA SER A 57 -1.39 2.99 -13.04
C SER A 57 -1.84 2.64 -14.45
N LYS A 58 -1.43 3.47 -15.41
CA LYS A 58 -1.90 3.43 -16.81
C LYS A 58 -3.44 3.38 -16.90
N SER A 59 -3.99 2.22 -17.24
CA SER A 59 -5.41 1.96 -17.45
C SER A 59 -6.06 1.16 -16.31
N GLN A 60 -5.30 0.72 -15.30
CA GLN A 60 -5.79 -0.13 -14.22
C GLN A 60 -5.70 0.55 -12.86
N LEU A 61 -6.72 0.32 -12.03
CA LEU A 61 -6.76 0.82 -10.66
C LEU A 61 -6.06 -0.17 -9.73
N PHE A 62 -5.06 0.32 -9.02
CA PHE A 62 -4.29 -0.43 -8.04
C PHE A 62 -4.64 0.02 -6.63
N LEU A 63 -4.58 -0.93 -5.71
CA LEU A 63 -4.77 -0.76 -4.28
C LEU A 63 -3.47 -1.14 -3.57
N LEU A 64 -2.95 -0.19 -2.81
CA LEU A 64 -1.84 -0.41 -1.88
C LEU A 64 -2.40 -0.44 -0.47
N GLY A 65 -2.35 -1.61 0.16
CA GLY A 65 -2.68 -1.81 1.56
C GLY A 65 -1.45 -1.54 2.42
N TYR A 66 -1.58 -0.64 3.36
CA TYR A 66 -0.49 -0.31 4.28
C TYR A 66 -1.02 0.02 5.68
N SER A 67 -0.21 -0.28 6.69
CA SER A 67 -0.53 0.03 8.08
C SER A 67 0.42 1.11 8.60
N VAL A 68 -0.10 2.05 9.38
CA VAL A 68 0.70 3.18 9.89
C VAL A 68 0.83 3.07 11.40
N ASN A 69 2.05 2.89 11.88
CA ASN A 69 2.35 2.92 13.30
C ASN A 69 2.70 4.35 13.69
N ASN A 70 1.74 5.06 14.31
CA ASN A 70 1.92 6.43 14.77
C ASN A 70 2.97 6.57 15.88
N GLY A 71 3.23 5.52 16.67
CA GLY A 71 4.23 5.55 17.74
C GLY A 71 5.66 5.58 17.19
N LEU A 72 5.96 4.71 16.22
CA LEU A 72 7.30 4.56 15.64
C LEU A 72 7.48 5.28 14.30
N ARG A 73 6.44 5.93 13.78
CA ARG A 73 6.39 6.53 12.42
C ARG A 73 6.83 5.53 11.34
N LEU A 74 6.34 4.30 11.46
CA LEU A 74 6.59 3.22 10.52
C LEU A 74 5.38 2.99 9.63
N ILE A 75 5.62 2.75 8.34
CA ILE A 75 4.62 2.33 7.37
C ILE A 75 4.92 0.89 6.98
N TYR A 76 3.98 0.00 7.24
CA TYR A 76 4.07 -1.40 6.84
C TYR A 76 3.30 -1.59 5.54
N LEU A 77 3.98 -1.91 4.44
CA LEU A 77 3.34 -2.27 3.18
C LEU A 77 2.87 -3.72 3.30
N GLU A 78 1.56 -3.90 3.44
CA GLU A 78 0.94 -5.21 3.65
C GLU A 78 0.81 -5.98 2.34
N ALA A 79 0.18 -5.34 1.35
CA ALA A 79 -0.16 -5.96 0.07
C ALA A 79 -0.36 -4.92 -1.02
N ILE A 80 -0.12 -5.32 -2.27
CA ILE A 80 -0.42 -4.52 -3.44
C ILE A 80 -1.01 -5.36 -4.57
N GLY A 81 -2.02 -4.82 -5.23
CA GLY A 81 -2.59 -5.44 -6.41
C GLY A 81 -3.72 -4.65 -7.03
N PRO A 82 -4.23 -5.09 -8.18
CA PRO A 82 -5.42 -4.51 -8.78
C PRO A 82 -6.64 -4.73 -7.88
N HIS A 83 -7.63 -3.82 -7.98
CA HIS A 83 -8.81 -3.79 -7.09
C HIS A 83 -9.51 -5.15 -6.91
N GLU A 84 -9.63 -5.94 -7.99
CA GLU A 84 -10.26 -7.26 -7.96
C GLU A 84 -9.51 -8.30 -7.11
N ASN A 85 -8.18 -8.23 -7.05
CA ASN A 85 -7.35 -9.22 -6.37
C ASN A 85 -7.09 -8.86 -4.90
N PHE A 86 -7.12 -7.56 -4.57
CA PHE A 86 -6.78 -7.06 -3.24
C PHE A 86 -7.68 -7.63 -2.13
N TYR A 87 -9.01 -7.59 -2.31
CA TYR A 87 -9.95 -8.08 -1.30
C TYR A 87 -9.95 -9.61 -1.17
N ARG A 88 -9.64 -10.33 -2.26
CA ARG A 88 -9.49 -11.79 -2.24
C ARG A 88 -8.28 -12.20 -1.40
N ASP A 89 -7.17 -11.52 -1.56
CA ASP A 89 -5.93 -11.82 -0.84
C ASP A 89 -5.95 -11.28 0.60
N LEU A 90 -6.74 -10.26 0.91
CA LEU A 90 -6.91 -9.73 2.29
C LEU A 90 -7.71 -10.68 3.20
N LYS A 91 -8.58 -11.52 2.64
CA LYS A 91 -9.41 -12.46 3.40
C LYS A 91 -8.74 -13.83 3.63
N ARG A 92 -7.54 -14.07 3.11
CA ARG A 92 -6.90 -15.39 3.11
C ARG A 92 -5.70 -15.49 4.06
#